data_AF-A0A951CEN9-F1
#
_entry.id   AF-A0A951CEN9-F1
#
_cell.length_a   1.000
_cell.length_b   1.000
_cell.length_c   1.000
_cell.angle_alpha   90.00
_cell.angle_beta   90.00
_cell.angle_gamma   90.00
#
_symmetry.space_group_name_H-M   'P 1'
#
loop_
_entity.id
_entity.type
_entity.pdbx_description
1 polymer ?
#
loop_
_entity_poly.entity_id
_entity_poly.type
_entity_poly.pdbx_seq_one_letter_code
_entity_poly.pdbx_strand_id
1 'polypeptide(L)'
;MPKITFIGAGSLVFTRNLTNDILLTPALEDSTIALMDVDAGRLEQSRQIVQAMVDRRGSRTRVMATLERKKAIEDSDYVVTTFQQGGLDAYRIDIEIPQRYGVEQCVGDTLGPGGVFRALRTIPVLLEICDEIDQYAPDALLLNYVNPMAANCWAIESGTGLPHVGLCHSVQGTSEMLARWINIPYSDLIFFCAGINHQAFFLEFRTKTEDLYPKIHAAVENPDIYGQEPVRIDLFKHFGYFVTESSGHASEYVPYFRKNARAVDTELVPKFTDKVNDWLEFGRTGGYYHHCLERVRRFKEEYESILQEDPSTERTHEYGSRIIEAVETNQAITING
;
A
#
# COMPACT_ATOMS: atom_id res chain seq x y z
N MET A 1 6.26 3.30 -26.81
CA MET A 1 7.03 2.66 -25.72
C MET A 1 6.61 3.39 -24.48
N PRO A 2 6.02 2.69 -23.50
CA PRO A 2 5.41 3.37 -22.36
C PRO A 2 6.48 4.04 -21.50
N LYS A 3 6.24 5.29 -21.12
CA LYS A 3 6.97 6.00 -20.07
C LYS A 3 6.19 5.90 -18.77
N ILE A 4 6.78 5.24 -17.78
CA ILE A 4 6.22 5.00 -16.45
C ILE A 4 6.97 5.86 -15.45
N THR A 5 6.30 6.87 -14.92
CA THR A 5 6.88 7.85 -14.00
C THR A 5 6.55 7.51 -12.56
N PHE A 6 7.54 7.54 -11.67
CA PHE A 6 7.39 7.37 -10.24
C PHE A 6 7.63 8.69 -9.52
N ILE A 7 6.59 9.28 -8.94
CA ILE A 7 6.69 10.46 -8.07
C ILE A 7 6.75 10.01 -6.61
N GLY A 8 7.85 10.31 -5.93
CA GLY A 8 8.20 9.71 -4.63
C GLY A 8 9.03 8.44 -4.76
N ALA A 9 9.85 8.36 -5.82
CA ALA A 9 10.67 7.18 -6.15
C ALA A 9 11.63 6.75 -5.02
N GLY A 10 11.96 7.63 -4.08
CA GLY A 10 12.71 7.31 -2.86
C GLY A 10 11.98 6.36 -1.92
N SER A 11 10.71 6.03 -2.19
CA SER A 11 9.95 4.93 -1.59
C SER A 11 10.46 3.57 -2.09
N LEU A 12 11.67 3.22 -1.67
CA LEU A 12 12.49 2.15 -2.25
C LEU A 12 11.81 0.79 -2.36
N VAL A 13 10.98 0.39 -1.39
CA VAL A 13 10.27 -0.90 -1.47
C VAL A 13 9.24 -0.89 -2.59
N PHE A 14 8.42 0.16 -2.69
CA PHE A 14 7.45 0.28 -3.78
C PHE A 14 8.16 0.42 -5.12
N THR A 15 9.17 1.29 -5.22
CA THR A 15 9.93 1.50 -6.45
C THR A 15 10.60 0.21 -6.92
N ARG A 16 11.26 -0.52 -6.02
CA ARG A 16 11.91 -1.81 -6.34
C ARG A 16 10.90 -2.86 -6.78
N ASN A 17 9.83 -3.05 -6.03
CA ASN A 17 8.84 -4.10 -6.30
C ASN A 17 8.05 -3.84 -7.59
N LEU A 18 7.57 -2.61 -7.79
CA LEU A 18 6.85 -2.25 -9.02
C LEU A 18 7.78 -2.31 -10.24
N THR A 19 9.02 -1.85 -10.11
CA THR A 19 10.03 -1.99 -11.19
C THR A 19 10.29 -3.45 -11.50
N ASN A 20 10.42 -4.31 -10.49
CA ASN A 20 10.60 -5.75 -10.68
C ASN A 20 9.48 -6.33 -11.54
N ASP A 21 8.24 -5.96 -11.23
CA ASP A 21 7.09 -6.50 -11.92
C ASP A 21 6.96 -5.98 -13.35
N ILE A 22 7.28 -4.70 -13.57
CA ILE A 22 7.35 -4.10 -14.90
C ILE A 22 8.40 -4.83 -15.75
N LEU A 23 9.59 -5.07 -15.21
CA LEU A 23 10.68 -5.75 -15.93
C LEU A 23 10.39 -7.23 -16.22
N LEU A 24 9.48 -7.85 -15.48
CA LEU A 24 9.00 -9.22 -15.73
C LEU A 24 7.80 -9.28 -16.67
N THR A 25 7.33 -8.13 -17.17
CA THR A 25 6.17 -8.04 -18.05
C THR A 25 6.64 -7.81 -19.49
N PRO A 26 6.50 -8.80 -20.40
CA PRO A 26 7.01 -8.69 -21.77
C PRO A 26 6.51 -7.47 -22.54
N ALA A 27 5.25 -7.06 -22.33
CA ALA A 27 4.67 -5.87 -22.97
C ALA A 27 5.37 -4.55 -22.56
N LEU A 28 6.15 -4.54 -21.47
CA LEU A 28 6.78 -3.36 -20.89
C LEU A 28 8.31 -3.39 -20.96
N GLU A 29 8.91 -4.36 -21.64
CA GLU A 29 10.37 -4.57 -21.64
C GLU A 29 11.17 -3.38 -22.21
N ASP A 30 10.58 -2.65 -23.16
CA ASP A 30 11.15 -1.46 -23.81
C ASP A 30 10.71 -0.13 -23.16
N SER A 31 10.12 -0.17 -21.96
CA SER A 31 9.63 1.02 -21.26
C SER A 31 10.73 1.99 -20.85
N THR A 32 10.34 3.23 -20.56
CA THR A 32 11.18 4.17 -19.80
C THR A 32 10.64 4.29 -18.39
N ILE A 33 11.48 4.03 -17.39
CA ILE A 33 11.19 4.26 -15.98
C ILE A 33 11.78 5.62 -15.60
N ALA A 34 10.91 6.57 -15.27
CA ALA A 34 11.30 7.90 -14.83
C ALA A 34 11.12 8.04 -13.32
N LEU A 35 12.22 8.11 -12.59
CA LEU A 35 12.24 8.23 -11.14
C LEU A 35 12.32 9.70 -10.73
N MET A 36 11.40 10.13 -9.88
CA MET A 36 11.40 11.47 -9.31
C MET A 36 11.23 11.42 -7.80
N ASP A 37 12.11 12.12 -7.10
CA ASP A 37 11.98 12.38 -5.67
C ASP A 37 12.56 13.77 -5.36
N VAL A 38 12.17 14.34 -4.22
CA VAL A 38 12.72 15.61 -3.72
C VAL A 38 14.03 15.39 -2.95
N ASP A 39 14.25 14.18 -2.44
CA ASP A 39 15.48 13.78 -1.74
C ASP A 39 16.48 13.16 -2.73
N ALA A 40 17.55 13.90 -3.03
CA ALA A 40 18.58 13.46 -3.97
C ALA A 40 19.31 12.17 -3.54
N GLY A 41 19.48 11.94 -2.24
CA GLY A 41 20.14 10.75 -1.73
C GLY A 41 19.28 9.51 -1.95
N ARG A 42 17.99 9.59 -1.57
CA ARG A 42 17.03 8.48 -1.76
C ARG A 42 16.75 8.23 -3.23
N LEU A 43 16.70 9.29 -4.06
CA LEU A 43 16.55 9.17 -5.50
C LEU A 43 17.73 8.41 -6.11
N GLU A 44 18.96 8.77 -5.75
CA GLU A 44 20.16 8.10 -6.28
C GLU A 44 20.20 6.62 -5.87
N GLN A 45 19.85 6.30 -4.62
CA GLN A 45 19.73 4.91 -4.17
C GLN A 45 18.71 4.12 -4.99
N SER A 46 17.56 4.73 -5.26
CA SER A 46 16.51 4.10 -6.06
C SER A 46 16.94 3.90 -7.51
N ARG A 47 17.62 4.88 -8.09
CA ARG A 47 18.20 4.81 -9.44
C ARG A 47 19.23 3.68 -9.54
N GLN A 48 20.12 3.54 -8.56
CA GLN A 48 21.14 2.49 -8.54
C GLN A 48 20.52 1.10 -8.46
N ILE A 49 19.54 0.89 -7.58
CA ILE A 49 18.81 -0.38 -7.48
C ILE A 49 18.09 -0.71 -8.78
N VAL A 50 17.31 0.23 -9.32
CA VAL A 50 16.56 0.03 -10.57
C VAL A 50 17.50 -0.25 -11.75
N GLN A 51 18.60 0.50 -11.87
CA GLN A 51 19.60 0.26 -12.91
C GLN A 51 20.24 -1.12 -12.78
N ALA A 52 20.61 -1.54 -11.57
CA ALA A 52 21.17 -2.86 -11.34
C ALA A 52 20.20 -3.99 -11.74
N MET A 53 18.90 -3.82 -11.49
CA MET A 53 17.88 -4.76 -11.93
C MET A 53 17.75 -4.82 -13.45
N VAL A 54 17.81 -3.68 -14.14
CA VAL A 54 17.81 -3.61 -15.61
C VAL A 54 19.04 -4.31 -16.19
N ASP A 55 20.23 -3.99 -15.67
CA ASP A 55 21.51 -4.52 -16.14
C ASP A 55 21.61 -6.03 -15.96
N ARG A 56 21.25 -6.55 -14.76
CA ARG A 56 21.27 -7.99 -14.47
C ARG A 56 20.31 -8.80 -15.34
N ARG A 57 19.18 -8.20 -15.73
CA ARG A 57 18.21 -8.83 -16.63
C ARG A 57 18.59 -8.71 -18.11
N GLY A 58 19.53 -7.83 -18.46
CA GLY A 58 19.78 -7.46 -19.85
C GLY A 58 18.57 -6.80 -20.50
N SER A 59 17.74 -6.10 -19.71
CA SER A 59 16.54 -5.42 -20.21
C SER A 59 16.90 -4.19 -21.06
N ARG A 60 16.03 -3.84 -22.01
CA ARG A 60 16.14 -2.64 -22.84
C ARG A 60 15.51 -1.40 -22.20
N THR A 61 14.88 -1.58 -21.04
CA THR A 61 14.26 -0.51 -20.26
C THR A 61 15.26 0.62 -19.99
N ARG A 62 14.83 1.86 -20.22
CA ARG A 62 15.65 3.05 -19.94
C ARG A 62 15.31 3.59 -18.56
N VAL A 63 16.33 3.91 -17.77
CA VAL A 63 16.15 4.51 -16.45
C VAL A 63 16.56 5.97 -16.52
N MET A 64 15.67 6.87 -16.10
CA MET A 64 16.00 8.26 -15.85
C MET A 64 15.67 8.64 -14.42
N ALA A 65 16.43 9.57 -13.84
CA ALA A 65 16.19 10.09 -12.51
C ALA A 65 16.29 11.61 -12.52
N THR A 66 15.36 12.30 -11.85
CA THR A 66 15.34 13.76 -11.79
C THR A 66 14.71 14.26 -10.49
N LEU A 67 15.13 15.45 -10.06
CA LEU A 67 14.49 16.18 -8.95
C LEU A 67 13.33 17.07 -9.43
N GLU A 68 13.13 17.20 -10.75
CA GLU A 68 12.16 18.11 -11.34
C GLU A 68 10.90 17.33 -11.79
N ARG A 69 9.75 17.59 -11.14
CA ARG A 69 8.47 16.92 -11.46
C ARG A 69 8.13 17.00 -12.94
N LYS A 70 8.20 18.20 -13.53
CA LYS A 70 7.92 18.42 -14.95
C LYS A 70 8.70 17.47 -15.87
N LYS A 71 10.02 17.34 -15.68
CA LYS A 71 10.86 16.46 -16.52
C LYS A 71 10.48 14.99 -16.39
N ALA A 72 10.02 14.59 -15.21
CA ALA A 72 9.53 13.24 -14.97
C ALA A 72 8.18 13.05 -15.68
N ILE A 73 7.23 13.97 -15.49
CA ILE A 73 5.85 13.84 -15.99
C ILE A 73 5.74 13.99 -17.51
N GLU A 74 6.52 14.88 -18.14
CA GLU A 74 6.45 15.17 -19.58
C GLU A 74 6.45 13.90 -20.45
N ASP A 75 5.45 13.74 -21.32
CA ASP A 75 5.26 12.57 -22.19
C ASP A 75 5.13 11.22 -21.44
N SER A 76 4.63 11.21 -20.20
CA SER A 76 4.34 9.97 -19.48
C SER A 76 3.05 9.32 -20.00
N ASP A 77 3.03 8.00 -20.05
CA ASP A 77 1.80 7.22 -20.27
C ASP A 77 1.17 6.79 -18.92
N TYR A 78 2.01 6.68 -17.88
CA TYR A 78 1.59 6.31 -16.54
C TYR A 78 2.34 7.13 -15.50
N VAL A 79 1.63 7.60 -14.48
CA VAL A 79 2.23 8.28 -13.32
C VAL A 79 1.85 7.53 -12.05
N VAL A 80 2.85 7.05 -11.33
CA VAL A 80 2.72 6.30 -10.07
C VAL A 80 3.14 7.21 -8.92
N THR A 81 2.27 7.44 -7.94
CA THR A 81 2.60 8.26 -6.76
C THR A 81 2.78 7.38 -5.52
N THR A 82 3.95 7.45 -4.88
CA THR A 82 4.31 6.62 -3.70
C THR A 82 4.94 7.45 -2.57
N PHE A 83 4.75 8.77 -2.60
CA PHE A 83 5.33 9.70 -1.62
C PHE A 83 4.54 9.78 -0.31
N GLN A 84 5.20 10.30 0.73
CA GLN A 84 4.57 10.71 1.99
C GLN A 84 4.90 12.17 2.27
N GLN A 85 3.91 13.03 2.17
CA GLN A 85 4.11 14.47 2.30
C GLN A 85 4.55 14.86 3.72
N GLY A 86 5.72 15.50 3.81
CA GLY A 86 6.38 15.89 5.05
C GLY A 86 7.21 14.77 5.71
N GLY A 87 7.35 13.61 5.08
CA GLY A 87 8.20 12.52 5.56
C GLY A 87 7.82 11.99 6.94
N LEU A 88 8.80 11.44 7.66
CA LEU A 88 8.59 10.90 9.01
C LEU A 88 8.47 12.01 10.07
N ASP A 89 8.99 13.21 9.81
CA ASP A 89 8.92 14.33 10.74
C ASP A 89 7.49 14.85 10.88
N ALA A 90 6.78 15.04 9.77
CA ALA A 90 5.36 15.38 9.80
C ALA A 90 4.52 14.22 10.35
N TYR A 91 4.86 12.97 10.00
CA TYR A 91 4.11 11.81 10.46
C TYR A 91 4.21 11.60 11.98
N ARG A 92 5.37 11.90 12.58
CA ARG A 92 5.53 11.96 14.04
C ARG A 92 4.51 12.91 14.67
N ILE A 93 4.29 14.07 14.06
CA ILE A 93 3.34 15.08 14.53
C ILE A 93 1.90 14.59 14.39
N ASP A 94 1.59 13.86 13.31
CA ASP A 94 0.28 13.24 13.06
C ASP A 94 -0.11 12.24 14.17
N ILE A 95 0.87 11.63 14.84
CA ILE A 95 0.68 10.71 15.98
C ILE A 95 0.75 11.44 17.33
N GLU A 96 1.81 12.21 17.58
CA GLU A 96 2.10 12.78 18.90
C GLU A 96 1.09 13.86 19.32
N ILE A 97 0.65 14.72 18.39
CA ILE A 97 -0.28 15.79 18.76
C ILE A 97 -1.60 15.17 19.26
N PRO A 98 -2.30 14.30 18.51
CA PRO A 98 -3.55 13.70 18.99
C PRO A 98 -3.37 12.91 20.29
N GLN A 99 -2.24 12.21 20.45
CA GLN A 99 -1.95 11.45 21.67
C GLN A 99 -1.88 12.36 22.91
N ARG A 100 -1.30 13.56 22.82
CA ARG A 100 -1.28 14.54 23.93
C ARG A 100 -2.68 14.97 24.38
N TYR A 101 -3.68 14.84 23.52
CA TYR A 101 -5.09 15.11 23.81
C TYR A 101 -5.91 13.84 24.09
N GLY A 102 -5.26 12.69 24.28
CA GLY A 102 -5.89 11.43 24.64
C GLY A 102 -6.48 10.64 23.46
N VAL A 103 -6.11 10.98 22.22
CA VAL A 103 -6.53 10.26 21.02
C VAL A 103 -5.43 9.29 20.60
N GLU A 104 -5.73 8.00 20.70
CA GLU A 104 -4.79 6.91 20.39
C GLU A 104 -4.94 6.44 18.93
N GLN A 105 -3.85 6.42 18.17
CA GLN A 105 -3.82 6.01 16.75
C GLN A 105 -2.69 5.00 16.53
N CYS A 106 -3.00 3.80 16.03
CA CYS A 106 -1.98 2.81 15.67
C CYS A 106 -1.23 3.21 14.40
N VAL A 107 -1.99 3.68 13.42
CA VAL A 107 -1.51 4.00 12.07
C VAL A 107 -1.68 5.50 11.81
N GLY A 108 -2.88 6.07 11.94
CA GLY A 108 -3.09 7.51 11.79
C GLY A 108 -2.72 8.07 10.41
N ASP A 109 -2.75 7.24 9.36
CA ASP A 109 -2.44 7.64 7.97
C ASP A 109 -3.70 7.75 7.08
N THR A 110 -4.84 7.29 7.59
CA THR A 110 -6.08 7.14 6.82
C THR A 110 -7.23 7.91 7.43
N LEU A 111 -7.54 7.64 8.70
CA LEU A 111 -8.61 8.29 9.47
C LEU A 111 -8.05 8.93 10.74
N GLY A 112 -8.96 9.43 11.59
CA GLY A 112 -8.61 10.13 12.82
C GLY A 112 -7.94 11.48 12.55
N PRO A 113 -7.52 12.19 13.61
CA PRO A 113 -6.85 13.47 13.46
C PRO A 113 -5.57 13.38 12.62
N GLY A 114 -4.78 12.30 12.76
CA GLY A 114 -3.57 12.06 11.96
C GLY A 114 -3.87 11.92 10.47
N GLY A 115 -4.87 11.11 10.11
CA GLY A 115 -5.33 10.98 8.73
C GLY A 115 -5.83 12.30 8.14
N VAL A 116 -6.56 13.11 8.93
CA VAL A 116 -7.01 14.45 8.52
C VAL A 116 -5.83 15.40 8.31
N PHE A 117 -4.87 15.46 9.23
CA PHE A 117 -3.68 16.30 9.07
C PHE A 117 -2.88 15.89 7.82
N ARG A 118 -2.74 14.59 7.59
CA ARG A 118 -2.09 14.04 6.40
C ARG A 118 -2.84 14.42 5.12
N ALA A 119 -4.17 14.26 5.09
CA ALA A 119 -5.01 14.65 3.94
C ALA A 119 -4.78 16.12 3.57
N LEU A 120 -4.87 17.02 4.56
CA LEU A 120 -4.74 18.46 4.35
C LEU A 120 -3.38 18.88 3.79
N ARG A 121 -2.30 18.13 4.10
CA ARG A 121 -0.97 18.37 3.51
C ARG A 121 -0.82 17.75 2.12
N THR A 122 -1.38 16.57 1.92
CA THR A 122 -1.14 15.74 0.74
C THR A 122 -2.01 16.15 -0.45
N ILE A 123 -3.29 16.45 -0.23
CA ILE A 123 -4.25 16.75 -1.29
C ILE A 123 -3.77 17.90 -2.20
N PRO A 124 -3.30 19.06 -1.69
CA PRO A 124 -2.82 20.14 -2.55
C PRO A 124 -1.70 19.71 -3.50
N VAL A 125 -0.76 18.90 -3.00
CA VAL A 125 0.37 18.39 -3.81
C VAL A 125 -0.10 17.39 -4.87
N LEU A 126 -1.08 16.54 -4.55
CA LEU A 126 -1.67 15.64 -5.54
C LEU A 126 -2.43 16.39 -6.64
N LEU A 127 -3.16 17.45 -6.29
CA LEU A 127 -3.85 18.27 -7.28
C LEU A 127 -2.86 19.01 -8.19
N GLU A 128 -1.76 19.55 -7.66
CA GLU A 128 -0.68 20.11 -8.48
C GLU A 128 -0.07 19.07 -9.45
N ILE A 129 0.12 17.83 -8.98
CA ILE A 129 0.60 16.74 -9.86
C ILE A 129 -0.43 16.45 -10.95
N CYS A 130 -1.72 16.46 -10.63
CA CYS A 130 -2.78 16.26 -11.63
C CYS A 130 -2.77 17.39 -12.68
N ASP A 131 -2.64 18.65 -12.26
CA ASP A 131 -2.53 19.79 -13.17
C ASP A 131 -1.28 19.67 -14.08
N GLU A 132 -0.16 19.19 -13.53
CA GLU A 132 1.06 18.91 -14.29
C GLU A 132 0.86 17.75 -15.28
N ILE A 133 0.10 16.72 -14.92
CA ILE A 133 -0.25 15.63 -15.85
C ILE A 133 -1.13 16.16 -16.98
N ASP A 134 -2.21 16.89 -16.67
CA ASP A 134 -3.09 17.48 -17.69
C ASP A 134 -2.31 18.38 -18.68
N GLN A 135 -1.29 19.08 -18.18
CA GLN A 135 -0.49 19.98 -19.02
C GLN A 135 0.56 19.25 -19.86
N TYR A 136 1.25 18.25 -19.31
CA TYR A 136 2.46 17.67 -19.91
C TYR A 136 2.33 16.21 -20.34
N ALA A 137 1.24 15.54 -19.96
CA ALA A 137 0.96 14.13 -20.23
C ALA A 137 -0.56 13.83 -20.15
N PRO A 138 -1.40 14.49 -20.96
CA PRO A 138 -2.86 14.49 -20.80
C PRO A 138 -3.52 13.11 -20.97
N ASP A 139 -2.85 12.16 -21.64
CA ASP A 139 -3.34 10.79 -21.82
C ASP A 139 -2.87 9.83 -20.71
N ALA A 140 -2.10 10.32 -19.73
CA ALA A 140 -1.51 9.46 -18.71
C ALA A 140 -2.54 8.97 -17.69
N LEU A 141 -2.40 7.71 -17.28
CA LEU A 141 -3.17 7.16 -16.16
C LEU A 141 -2.42 7.40 -14.84
N LEU A 142 -3.09 8.00 -13.86
CA LEU A 142 -2.57 8.15 -12.50
C LEU A 142 -2.85 6.89 -11.65
N LEU A 143 -1.79 6.25 -11.16
CA LEU A 143 -1.83 5.11 -10.24
C LEU A 143 -1.38 5.57 -8.85
N ASN A 144 -2.36 5.88 -7.99
CA ASN A 144 -2.09 6.46 -6.68
C ASN A 144 -1.91 5.38 -5.59
N TYR A 145 -0.75 5.38 -4.93
CA TYR A 145 -0.48 4.59 -3.71
C TYR A 145 -0.42 5.47 -2.45
N VAL A 146 -0.64 6.78 -2.59
CA VAL A 146 -0.50 7.72 -1.47
C VAL A 146 -1.75 7.70 -0.59
N ASN A 147 -1.55 7.49 0.71
CA ASN A 147 -2.58 7.66 1.74
C ASN A 147 -2.74 9.12 2.20
N PRO A 148 -3.95 9.54 2.62
CA PRO A 148 -5.17 8.73 2.80
C PRO A 148 -5.93 8.47 1.49
N MET A 149 -5.96 7.21 1.04
CA MET A 149 -6.39 6.83 -0.31
C MET A 149 -7.78 7.37 -0.69
N ALA A 150 -8.79 7.11 0.14
CA ALA A 150 -10.18 7.48 -0.18
C ALA A 150 -10.36 9.01 -0.28
N ALA A 151 -9.75 9.77 0.64
CA ALA A 151 -9.80 11.23 0.61
C ALA A 151 -9.01 11.80 -0.57
N ASN A 152 -7.85 11.21 -0.89
CA ASN A 152 -7.02 11.61 -2.02
C ASN A 152 -7.74 11.37 -3.36
N CYS A 153 -8.26 10.17 -3.60
CA CYS A 153 -9.00 9.87 -4.83
C CYS A 153 -10.26 10.72 -4.96
N TRP A 154 -11.00 10.95 -3.86
CA TRP A 154 -12.15 11.83 -3.91
C TRP A 154 -11.78 13.28 -4.24
N ALA A 155 -10.66 13.78 -3.71
CA ALA A 155 -10.16 15.11 -4.05
C ALA A 155 -9.72 15.22 -5.51
N ILE A 156 -9.05 14.20 -6.06
CA ILE A 156 -8.66 14.15 -7.48
C ILE A 156 -9.91 14.17 -8.37
N GLU A 157 -10.87 13.29 -8.10
CA GLU A 157 -12.14 13.24 -8.85
C GLU A 157 -12.88 14.58 -8.83
N SER A 158 -13.00 15.20 -7.65
CA SER A 158 -13.76 16.45 -7.48
C SER A 158 -12.99 17.68 -7.98
N GLY A 159 -11.66 17.63 -7.97
CA GLY A 159 -10.78 18.77 -8.25
C GLY A 159 -10.35 18.86 -9.71
N THR A 160 -10.03 17.73 -10.34
CA THR A 160 -9.50 17.68 -11.71
C THR A 160 -10.30 16.76 -12.63
N GLY A 161 -10.87 15.67 -12.11
CA GLY A 161 -11.52 14.64 -12.93
C GLY A 161 -10.54 13.81 -13.77
N LEU A 162 -9.23 13.90 -13.45
CA LEU A 162 -8.17 13.17 -14.14
C LEU A 162 -8.36 11.64 -14.00
N PRO A 163 -8.18 10.84 -15.08
CA PRO A 163 -8.26 9.39 -14.99
C PRO A 163 -7.27 8.83 -13.96
N HIS A 164 -7.78 8.18 -12.92
CA HIS A 164 -6.95 7.68 -11.83
C HIS A 164 -7.47 6.37 -11.23
N VAL A 165 -6.57 5.62 -10.60
CA VAL A 165 -6.87 4.42 -9.81
C VAL A 165 -6.13 4.51 -8.48
N GLY A 166 -6.85 4.35 -7.37
CA GLY A 166 -6.27 4.21 -6.04
C GLY A 166 -5.94 2.77 -5.71
N LEU A 167 -4.70 2.49 -5.30
CA LEU A 167 -4.17 1.14 -5.14
C LEU A 167 -3.70 0.86 -3.70
N CYS A 168 -4.20 -0.23 -3.12
CA CYS A 168 -3.82 -0.73 -1.80
C CYS A 168 -3.88 -2.26 -1.76
N HIS A 169 -2.91 -2.90 -1.10
CA HIS A 169 -2.76 -4.36 -1.06
C HIS A 169 -3.62 -5.08 0.00
N SER A 170 -4.48 -4.35 0.71
CA SER A 170 -5.30 -4.87 1.84
C SER A 170 -6.11 -6.11 1.49
N VAL A 171 -6.67 -6.17 0.27
CA VAL A 171 -7.53 -7.26 -0.19
C VAL A 171 -6.71 -8.55 -0.36
N GLN A 172 -5.60 -8.50 -1.10
CA GLN A 172 -4.78 -9.68 -1.40
C GLN A 172 -4.16 -10.26 -0.13
N GLY A 173 -3.60 -9.39 0.72
CA GLY A 173 -3.02 -9.83 1.98
C GLY A 173 -4.05 -10.51 2.89
N THR A 174 -5.28 -9.98 2.90
CA THR A 174 -6.36 -10.56 3.72
C THR A 174 -6.90 -11.87 3.13
N SER A 175 -7.14 -11.95 1.83
CA SER A 175 -7.65 -13.17 1.19
C SER A 175 -6.65 -14.32 1.30
N GLU A 176 -5.35 -14.06 1.13
CA GLU A 176 -4.30 -15.07 1.32
C GLU A 176 -4.20 -15.53 2.79
N MET A 177 -4.32 -14.60 3.74
CA MET A 177 -4.35 -14.92 5.17
C MET A 177 -5.53 -15.82 5.51
N LEU A 178 -6.74 -15.45 5.06
CA LEU A 178 -7.94 -16.26 5.28
C LEU A 178 -7.79 -17.65 4.66
N ALA A 179 -7.29 -17.75 3.43
CA ALA A 179 -7.02 -19.02 2.78
C ALA A 179 -6.05 -19.91 3.58
N ARG A 180 -4.99 -19.33 4.17
CA ARG A 180 -4.07 -20.06 5.07
C ARG A 180 -4.77 -20.56 6.33
N TRP A 181 -5.60 -19.75 6.97
CA TRP A 181 -6.32 -20.14 8.20
C TRP A 181 -7.23 -21.36 8.00
N ILE A 182 -7.86 -21.47 6.83
CA ILE A 182 -8.77 -22.57 6.50
C ILE A 182 -8.14 -23.64 5.61
N ASN A 183 -6.83 -23.54 5.35
CA ASN A 183 -6.03 -24.46 4.53
C ASN A 183 -6.61 -24.72 3.13
N ILE A 184 -6.97 -23.65 2.41
CA ILE A 184 -7.45 -23.69 1.02
C ILE A 184 -6.38 -23.13 0.08
N PRO A 185 -6.06 -23.80 -1.05
CA PRO A 185 -5.17 -23.24 -2.05
C PRO A 185 -5.68 -21.90 -2.57
N TYR A 186 -4.82 -20.88 -2.61
CA TYR A 186 -5.22 -19.54 -3.04
C TYR A 186 -5.75 -19.51 -4.48
N SER A 187 -5.25 -20.40 -5.35
CA SER A 187 -5.71 -20.54 -6.74
C SER A 187 -7.15 -21.03 -6.89
N ASP A 188 -7.72 -21.64 -5.85
CA ASP A 188 -9.08 -22.17 -5.86
C ASP A 188 -10.10 -21.17 -5.29
N LEU A 189 -9.61 -20.05 -4.75
CA LEU A 189 -10.40 -19.06 -4.06
C LEU A 189 -11.09 -18.12 -5.06
N ILE A 190 -12.37 -17.89 -4.82
CA ILE A 190 -13.19 -16.89 -5.51
C ILE A 190 -13.78 -16.00 -4.42
N PHE A 191 -13.59 -14.69 -4.55
CA PHE A 191 -14.12 -13.74 -3.57
C PHE A 191 -14.70 -12.50 -4.23
N PHE A 192 -15.57 -11.81 -3.50
CA PHE A 192 -16.07 -10.49 -3.89
C PHE A 192 -15.89 -9.57 -2.69
N CYS A 193 -15.08 -8.51 -2.86
CA CYS A 193 -14.79 -7.54 -1.81
C CYS A 193 -15.36 -6.17 -2.18
N ALA A 194 -15.99 -5.50 -1.22
CA ALA A 194 -16.57 -4.17 -1.42
C ALA A 194 -16.48 -3.31 -0.15
N GLY A 195 -16.28 -1.99 -0.34
CA GLY A 195 -16.20 -1.00 0.73
C GLY A 195 -15.26 0.15 0.34
N ILE A 196 -14.61 0.76 1.33
CA ILE A 196 -13.62 1.82 1.11
C ILE A 196 -12.22 1.32 1.46
N ASN A 197 -11.19 2.10 1.09
CA ASN A 197 -9.80 1.77 1.43
C ASN A 197 -9.64 1.50 2.94
N HIS A 198 -8.96 0.42 3.31
CA HIS A 198 -8.76 -0.07 4.69
C HIS A 198 -10.05 -0.40 5.47
N GLN A 199 -11.21 -0.48 4.81
CA GLN A 199 -12.48 -0.88 5.42
C GLN A 199 -13.42 -1.46 4.35
N ALA A 200 -12.99 -2.54 3.71
CA ALA A 200 -13.79 -3.32 2.77
C ALA A 200 -14.10 -4.70 3.35
N PHE A 201 -15.22 -5.29 2.94
CA PHE A 201 -15.68 -6.58 3.47
C PHE A 201 -15.74 -7.61 2.35
N PHE A 202 -15.32 -8.84 2.65
CA PHE A 202 -15.45 -9.98 1.73
C PHE A 202 -16.90 -10.46 1.72
N LEU A 203 -17.74 -9.95 0.82
CA LEU A 203 -19.15 -10.31 0.75
C LEU A 203 -19.37 -11.72 0.17
N GLU A 204 -18.43 -12.19 -0.66
CA GLU A 204 -18.30 -13.60 -1.04
C GLU A 204 -16.88 -14.10 -0.71
N PHE A 205 -16.78 -15.31 -0.18
CA PHE A 205 -15.52 -16.01 0.01
C PHE A 205 -15.78 -17.52 -0.14
N ARG A 206 -15.44 -18.09 -1.30
CA ARG A 206 -15.87 -19.44 -1.69
C ARG A 206 -14.88 -20.12 -2.62
N THR A 207 -15.04 -21.41 -2.83
CA THR A 207 -14.49 -22.08 -4.02
C THR A 207 -15.57 -22.17 -5.11
N LYS A 208 -15.32 -22.92 -6.18
CA LYS A 208 -16.35 -23.25 -7.18
C LYS A 208 -17.52 -24.05 -6.62
N THR A 209 -17.33 -24.77 -5.51
CA THR A 209 -18.31 -25.76 -5.02
C THR A 209 -18.78 -25.53 -3.59
N GLU A 210 -18.08 -24.70 -2.80
CA GLU A 210 -18.41 -24.50 -1.38
C GLU A 210 -18.25 -23.03 -0.95
N ASP A 211 -19.19 -22.56 -0.14
CA ASP A 211 -19.02 -21.35 0.67
C ASP A 211 -18.03 -21.64 1.81
N LEU A 212 -17.03 -20.77 1.99
CA LEU A 212 -15.95 -20.96 2.94
C LEU A 212 -16.17 -20.22 4.25
N TYR A 213 -17.19 -19.36 4.36
CA TYR A 213 -17.50 -18.66 5.61
C TYR A 213 -17.71 -19.58 6.83
N PRO A 214 -18.39 -20.74 6.72
CA PRO A 214 -18.47 -21.69 7.83
C PRO A 214 -17.11 -22.17 8.33
N LYS A 215 -16.13 -22.34 7.43
CA LYS A 215 -14.75 -22.71 7.80
C LYS A 215 -14.04 -21.56 8.49
N ILE A 216 -14.23 -20.31 8.02
CA ILE A 216 -13.66 -19.12 8.67
C ILE A 216 -14.24 -18.96 10.08
N HIS A 217 -15.56 -19.10 10.25
CA HIS A 217 -16.22 -19.07 11.56
C HIS A 217 -15.63 -20.11 12.53
N ALA A 218 -15.36 -21.33 12.05
CA ALA A 218 -14.73 -22.35 12.88
C ALA A 218 -13.25 -22.02 13.20
N ALA A 219 -12.51 -21.48 12.23
CA ALA A 219 -11.08 -21.18 12.37
C ALA A 219 -10.82 -20.06 13.41
N VAL A 220 -11.66 -19.01 13.43
CA VAL A 220 -11.47 -17.88 14.35
C VAL A 220 -11.77 -18.19 15.82
N GLU A 221 -12.30 -19.37 16.13
CA GLU A 221 -12.42 -19.87 17.50
C GLU A 221 -11.09 -20.42 18.04
N ASN A 222 -10.09 -20.66 17.17
CA ASN A 222 -8.74 -20.99 17.60
C ASN A 222 -8.05 -19.74 18.21
N PRO A 223 -7.59 -19.78 19.48
CA PRO A 223 -6.91 -18.66 20.11
C PRO A 223 -5.68 -18.15 19.36
N ASP A 224 -4.94 -19.04 18.68
CA ASP A 224 -3.74 -18.67 17.92
C ASP A 224 -4.09 -17.88 16.65
N ILE A 225 -5.25 -18.15 16.04
CA ILE A 225 -5.78 -17.37 14.91
C ILE A 225 -6.37 -16.06 15.42
N TYR A 226 -7.14 -16.11 16.51
CA TYR A 226 -7.69 -14.91 17.14
C TYR A 226 -6.59 -13.89 17.46
N GLY A 227 -5.48 -14.35 18.05
CA GLY A 227 -4.37 -13.48 18.44
C GLY A 227 -3.54 -12.90 17.29
N GLN A 228 -3.77 -13.33 16.04
CA GLN A 228 -3.19 -12.69 14.86
C GLN A 228 -3.96 -11.40 14.51
N GLU A 229 -5.29 -11.44 14.61
CA GLU A 229 -6.18 -10.39 14.11
C GLU A 229 -7.39 -10.13 15.02
N PRO A 230 -7.16 -9.78 16.30
CA PRO A 230 -8.22 -9.76 17.30
C PRO A 230 -9.32 -8.73 17.00
N VAL A 231 -8.95 -7.57 16.45
CA VAL A 231 -9.92 -6.51 16.13
C VAL A 231 -10.78 -6.91 14.95
N ARG A 232 -10.15 -7.39 13.87
CA ARG A 232 -10.88 -7.83 12.68
C ARG A 232 -11.78 -9.02 12.96
N ILE A 233 -11.34 -9.94 13.81
CA ILE A 233 -12.15 -11.09 14.21
C ILE A 233 -13.33 -10.67 15.08
N ASP A 234 -13.14 -9.73 16.02
CA ASP A 234 -14.25 -9.15 16.79
C ASP A 234 -15.28 -8.46 15.87
N LEU A 235 -14.81 -7.72 14.85
CA LEU A 235 -15.67 -7.10 13.83
C LEU A 235 -16.39 -8.16 12.98
N PHE A 236 -15.69 -9.19 12.53
CA PHE A 236 -16.26 -10.31 11.78
C PHE A 236 -17.36 -11.02 12.57
N LYS A 237 -17.12 -11.32 13.85
CA LYS A 237 -18.13 -11.94 14.74
C LYS A 237 -19.37 -11.07 14.91
N HIS A 238 -19.23 -9.74 14.80
CA HIS A 238 -20.35 -8.81 14.93
C HIS A 238 -21.13 -8.61 13.61
N PHE A 239 -20.41 -8.43 12.50
CA PHE A 239 -21.01 -8.06 11.21
C PHE A 239 -21.27 -9.25 10.27
N GLY A 240 -20.67 -10.42 10.53
CA GLY A 240 -20.84 -11.64 9.74
C GLY A 240 -19.95 -11.74 8.50
N TYR A 241 -19.24 -10.67 8.12
CA TYR A 241 -18.30 -10.65 7.00
C TYR A 241 -16.92 -10.20 7.47
N PHE A 242 -15.87 -10.83 6.94
CA PHE A 242 -14.50 -10.50 7.31
C PHE A 242 -14.05 -9.20 6.64
N VAL A 243 -13.40 -8.32 7.41
CA VAL A 243 -12.98 -6.98 6.97
C VAL A 243 -11.51 -6.96 6.54
N THR A 244 -11.19 -6.12 5.56
CA THR A 244 -9.83 -5.94 5.05
C THR A 244 -8.98 -5.07 5.96
N GLU A 245 -7.67 -5.20 5.69
CA GLU A 245 -6.54 -4.53 6.32
C GLU A 245 -6.32 -4.87 7.80
N SER A 246 -5.09 -4.74 8.30
CA SER A 246 -4.72 -5.22 9.64
C SER A 246 -5.59 -4.70 10.79
N SER A 247 -5.64 -5.44 11.89
CA SER A 247 -6.31 -5.04 13.13
C SER A 247 -5.86 -3.68 13.68
N GLY A 248 -4.63 -3.25 13.38
CA GLY A 248 -4.14 -1.91 13.68
C GLY A 248 -4.96 -0.83 12.96
N HIS A 249 -5.15 -0.97 11.65
CA HIS A 249 -5.99 -0.06 10.85
C HIS A 249 -7.46 -0.15 11.26
N ALA A 250 -8.03 -1.36 11.31
CA ALA A 250 -9.44 -1.58 11.61
C ALA A 250 -9.84 -0.99 12.99
N SER A 251 -8.91 -0.96 13.95
CA SER A 251 -9.15 -0.38 15.27
C SER A 251 -9.40 1.14 15.27
N GLU A 252 -9.01 1.84 14.21
CA GLU A 252 -9.21 3.28 14.04
C GLU A 252 -10.55 3.63 13.38
N TYR A 253 -11.23 2.66 12.76
CA TYR A 253 -12.51 2.85 12.08
C TYR A 253 -13.72 2.77 13.01
N VAL A 254 -13.53 2.29 14.24
CA VAL A 254 -14.63 2.06 15.18
C VAL A 254 -14.30 2.58 16.58
N PRO A 255 -15.29 3.05 17.35
CA PRO A 255 -15.04 3.74 18.62
C PRO A 255 -14.73 2.78 19.80
N TYR A 256 -14.63 1.47 19.55
CA TYR A 256 -14.69 0.45 20.60
C TYR A 256 -13.31 0.08 21.19
N PHE A 257 -12.25 0.13 20.39
CA PHE A 257 -10.96 -0.46 20.77
C PHE A 257 -9.94 0.55 21.30
N ARG A 258 -9.97 1.80 20.81
CA ARG A 258 -8.94 2.82 21.10
C ARG A 258 -9.47 3.95 21.99
N LYS A 259 -10.15 3.62 23.09
CA LYS A 259 -10.86 4.58 23.95
C LYS A 259 -9.93 5.54 24.71
N ASN A 260 -8.73 5.08 25.06
CA ASN A 260 -7.67 5.83 25.75
C ASN A 260 -6.40 4.96 25.85
N ALA A 261 -5.26 5.57 26.19
CA ALA A 261 -3.97 4.89 26.38
C ALA A 261 -4.06 3.61 27.24
N ARG A 262 -4.71 3.70 28.41
CA ARG A 262 -4.84 2.55 29.33
C ARG A 262 -5.56 1.38 28.66
N ALA A 263 -6.67 1.64 27.97
CA ALA A 263 -7.41 0.59 27.27
C ALA A 263 -6.59 -0.02 26.12
N VAL A 264 -5.85 0.80 25.36
CA VAL A 264 -4.96 0.29 24.32
C VAL A 264 -3.89 -0.63 24.93
N ASP A 265 -3.19 -0.18 25.96
CA ASP A 265 -2.04 -0.90 26.52
C ASP A 265 -2.41 -2.14 27.33
N THR A 266 -3.52 -2.08 28.08
CA THR A 266 -3.88 -3.14 29.05
C THR A 266 -5.00 -4.05 28.57
N GLU A 267 -5.76 -3.66 27.55
CA GLU A 267 -6.90 -4.44 27.05
C GLU A 267 -6.73 -4.84 25.59
N LEU A 268 -6.30 -3.93 24.70
CA LEU A 268 -6.16 -4.23 23.26
C LEU A 268 -4.86 -4.94 22.92
N VAL A 269 -3.70 -4.35 23.24
CA VAL A 269 -2.37 -4.90 22.92
C VAL A 269 -2.21 -6.35 23.41
N PRO A 270 -2.63 -6.73 24.64
CA PRO A 270 -2.50 -8.10 25.11
C PRO A 270 -3.33 -9.14 24.33
N LYS A 271 -4.31 -8.72 23.53
CA LYS A 271 -5.06 -9.63 22.66
C LYS A 271 -4.23 -10.15 21.49
N PHE A 272 -3.20 -9.41 21.07
CA PHE A 272 -2.31 -9.86 20.01
C PHE A 272 -1.27 -10.81 20.62
N THR A 273 -1.28 -12.06 20.17
CA THR A 273 -0.37 -13.10 20.67
C THR A 273 0.59 -13.62 19.60
N ASP A 274 0.35 -13.29 18.33
CA ASP A 274 1.24 -13.64 17.24
C ASP A 274 2.47 -12.72 17.20
N LYS A 275 3.63 -13.30 17.49
CA LYS A 275 4.93 -12.62 17.46
C LYS A 275 5.57 -12.59 16.07
N VAL A 276 5.01 -13.29 15.10
CA VAL A 276 5.53 -13.32 13.72
C VAL A 276 4.99 -12.13 12.92
N ASN A 277 3.74 -11.73 13.19
CA ASN A 277 3.08 -10.62 12.50
C ASN A 277 2.89 -9.38 13.37
N ASP A 278 3.84 -9.10 14.28
CA ASP A 278 3.78 -8.01 15.25
C ASP A 278 4.23 -6.64 14.72
N TRP A 279 4.38 -6.51 13.39
CA TRP A 279 5.01 -5.37 12.71
C TRP A 279 4.37 -4.00 12.98
N LEU A 280 3.14 -3.95 13.51
CA LEU A 280 2.47 -2.74 14.02
C LEU A 280 2.56 -2.59 15.54
N GLU A 281 3.62 -3.13 16.15
CA GLU A 281 3.82 -3.19 17.60
C GLU A 281 2.57 -3.69 18.34
N PHE A 282 1.99 -4.79 17.85
CA PHE A 282 0.78 -5.40 18.44
C PHE A 282 -0.41 -4.42 18.50
N GLY A 283 -0.54 -3.53 17.50
CA GLY A 283 -1.64 -2.55 17.43
C GLY A 283 -1.49 -1.35 18.37
N ARG A 284 -0.32 -1.18 18.99
CA ARG A 284 0.00 -0.06 19.88
C ARG A 284 -0.07 1.27 19.14
N THR A 285 -0.32 2.35 19.88
CA THR A 285 -0.29 3.71 19.33
C THR A 285 1.08 4.04 18.73
N GLY A 286 1.07 4.57 17.51
CA GLY A 286 2.27 4.87 16.74
C GLY A 286 2.96 3.64 16.16
N GLY A 287 2.38 2.44 16.25
CA GLY A 287 3.01 1.21 15.79
C GLY A 287 3.50 1.28 14.34
N TYR A 288 2.71 1.86 13.42
CA TYR A 288 3.16 2.03 12.03
C TYR A 288 4.27 3.08 11.88
N TYR A 289 4.24 4.15 12.69
CA TYR A 289 5.31 5.16 12.71
C TYR A 289 6.65 4.55 13.15
N HIS A 290 6.66 3.76 14.23
CA HIS A 290 7.86 3.06 14.70
C HIS A 290 8.35 2.04 13.67
N HIS A 291 7.44 1.31 13.02
CA HIS A 291 7.77 0.42 11.91
C HIS A 291 8.47 1.16 10.76
N CYS A 292 7.97 2.34 10.37
CA CYS A 292 8.60 3.17 9.35
C CYS A 292 10.02 3.61 9.76
N LEU A 293 10.23 4.00 11.03
CA LEU A 293 11.56 4.36 11.55
C LEU A 293 12.53 3.18 11.46
N GLU A 294 12.12 1.99 11.90
CA GLU A 294 12.97 0.81 11.85
C GLU A 294 13.26 0.40 10.41
N ARG A 295 12.31 0.52 9.49
CA ARG A 295 12.55 0.27 8.06
C ARG A 295 13.59 1.19 7.46
N VAL A 296 13.58 2.48 7.81
CA VAL A 296 14.63 3.42 7.35
C VAL A 296 15.99 3.02 7.91
N ARG A 297 16.05 2.58 9.17
CA ARG A 297 17.29 2.09 9.80
C ARG A 297 17.82 0.84 9.10
N ARG A 298 16.98 -0.19 9.00
CA ARG A 298 17.29 -1.48 8.38
C ARG A 298 17.73 -1.33 6.92
N PHE A 299 17.04 -0.48 6.16
CA PHE A 299 17.42 -0.22 4.78
C PHE A 299 18.84 0.36 4.64
N LYS A 300 19.24 1.28 5.53
CA LYS A 300 20.61 1.83 5.51
C LYS A 300 21.66 0.74 5.76
N GLU A 301 21.33 -0.25 6.58
CA GLU A 301 22.20 -1.38 6.89
C GLU A 301 22.25 -2.40 5.74
N GLU A 302 21.12 -2.63 5.08
CA GLU A 302 20.96 -3.64 4.02
C GLU A 302 21.22 -3.13 2.60
N TYR A 303 21.42 -1.81 2.40
CA TYR A 303 21.48 -1.18 1.08
C TYR A 303 22.44 -1.87 0.11
N GLU A 304 23.69 -2.08 0.53
CA GLU A 304 24.72 -2.72 -0.30
C GLU A 304 24.35 -4.17 -0.65
N SER A 305 23.73 -4.90 0.29
CA SER A 305 23.25 -6.25 0.05
C SER A 305 22.12 -6.27 -0.96
N ILE A 306 21.14 -5.36 -0.83
CA ILE A 306 20.03 -5.22 -1.78
C ILE A 306 20.54 -4.87 -3.17
N LEU A 307 21.56 -4.02 -3.25
CA LEU A 307 22.15 -3.62 -4.52
C LEU A 307 22.86 -4.79 -5.21
N GLN A 308 23.39 -5.76 -4.46
CA GLN A 308 24.08 -6.94 -4.98
C GLN A 308 23.16 -8.14 -5.23
N GLU A 309 21.95 -8.14 -4.65
CA GLU A 309 20.96 -9.20 -4.78
C GLU A 309 20.49 -9.36 -6.25
N ASP A 310 20.32 -10.62 -6.66
CA ASP A 310 19.68 -10.92 -7.94
C ASP A 310 18.20 -10.57 -7.88
N PRO A 311 17.63 -9.91 -8.91
CA PRO A 311 16.24 -9.52 -8.88
C PRO A 311 15.32 -10.75 -8.95
N SER A 312 14.22 -10.72 -8.20
CA SER A 312 13.22 -11.80 -8.14
C SER A 312 12.79 -12.27 -9.52
N THR A 313 12.69 -13.57 -9.77
CA THR A 313 12.13 -14.08 -11.04
C THR A 313 10.60 -14.07 -11.08
N GLU A 314 9.96 -13.73 -9.96
CA GLU A 314 8.52 -13.70 -9.82
C GLU A 314 8.01 -12.28 -9.63
N ARG A 315 6.84 -11.99 -10.21
CA ARG A 315 6.12 -10.74 -9.98
C ARG A 315 5.54 -10.74 -8.58
N THR A 316 5.53 -9.57 -7.95
CA THR A 316 4.86 -9.35 -6.68
C THR A 316 3.33 -9.33 -6.86
N HIS A 317 2.63 -9.09 -5.75
CA HIS A 317 1.18 -8.95 -5.75
C HIS A 317 0.74 -7.51 -6.06
N GLU A 318 1.65 -6.58 -6.32
CA GLU A 318 1.29 -5.20 -6.62
C GLU A 318 0.42 -5.07 -7.89
N TYR A 319 -0.65 -4.27 -7.78
CA TYR A 319 -1.62 -4.09 -8.87
C TYR A 319 -1.08 -3.26 -10.04
N GLY A 320 -0.21 -2.28 -9.76
CA GLY A 320 0.18 -1.27 -10.74
C GLY A 320 0.68 -1.87 -12.06
N SER A 321 1.63 -2.81 -12.00
CA SER A 321 2.18 -3.45 -13.20
C SER A 321 1.13 -4.23 -14.01
N ARG A 322 0.17 -4.86 -13.34
CA ARG A 322 -0.92 -5.64 -13.96
C ARG A 322 -1.92 -4.75 -14.67
N ILE A 323 -2.24 -3.59 -14.07
CA ILE A 323 -3.11 -2.59 -14.69
C ILE A 323 -2.45 -2.01 -15.93
N ILE A 324 -1.18 -1.62 -15.83
CA ILE A 324 -0.40 -1.11 -16.97
C ILE A 324 -0.36 -2.15 -18.11
N GLU A 325 -0.06 -3.41 -17.80
CA GLU A 325 -0.06 -4.49 -18.78
C GLU A 325 -1.41 -4.66 -19.48
N ALA A 326 -2.51 -4.63 -18.73
CA ALA A 326 -3.85 -4.76 -19.27
C ALA A 326 -4.20 -3.61 -20.24
N VAL A 327 -3.78 -2.39 -19.92
CA VAL A 327 -3.96 -1.21 -20.78
C VAL A 327 -3.12 -1.34 -22.06
N GLU A 328 -1.82 -1.64 -21.94
CA GLU A 328 -0.92 -1.77 -23.10
C GLU A 328 -1.31 -2.92 -24.04
N THR A 329 -1.79 -4.04 -23.49
CA THR A 329 -2.13 -5.23 -24.27
C THR A 329 -3.59 -5.30 -24.70
N ASN A 330 -4.44 -4.42 -24.16
CA ASN A 330 -5.89 -4.48 -24.28
C ASN A 330 -6.46 -5.87 -23.91
N GLN A 331 -5.88 -6.50 -22.89
CA GLN A 331 -6.33 -7.78 -22.34
C GLN A 331 -6.89 -7.55 -20.93
N ALA A 332 -8.14 -7.93 -20.72
CA ALA A 332 -8.81 -7.75 -19.43
C ALA A 332 -8.15 -8.63 -18.36
N ILE A 333 -7.99 -8.07 -17.16
CA ILE A 333 -7.55 -8.77 -15.95
C ILE A 333 -8.51 -8.50 -14.79
N THR A 334 -8.71 -9.51 -13.93
CA THR A 334 -9.44 -9.35 -12.68
C THR A 334 -8.48 -9.03 -11.54
N ILE A 335 -8.73 -7.91 -10.84
CA ILE A 335 -7.95 -7.47 -9.68
C ILE A 335 -8.76 -7.49 -8.36
N ASN A 336 -10.06 -7.80 -8.43
CA ASN A 336 -10.94 -8.02 -7.29
C ASN A 336 -11.81 -9.26 -7.58
N GLY A 337 -11.38 -10.42 -7.08
CA GLY A 337 -12.09 -11.70 -7.25
C GLY A 337 -11.44 -12.63 -8.26
#